data_AF-A0A7W6EGG0-F1
#
_entry.id   AF-A0A7W6EGG0-F1
#
_cell.length_a   1.000
_cell.length_b   1.000
_cell.length_c   1.000
_cell.angle_alpha   90.00
_cell.angle_beta   90.00
_cell.angle_gamma   90.00
#
_symmetry.space_group_name_H-M   'P 1'
#
loop_
_entity.id
_entity.type
_entity.pdbx_description
1 polymer ?
#
loop_
_entity_poly.entity_id
_entity_poly.type
_entity_poly.pdbx_seq_one_letter_code
_entity_poly.pdbx_strand_id
1 'polypeptide(L)'
;MRLPSLSLALLAAATLTGCAAGDARPPTLGLAPDSYRPPVTRSCDNYADQTARNTYENLSDAEDSFGASAFNRQRAERDGRDAYQRCRAGRLN
;
A
#
# COMPACT_ATOMS: atom_id res chain seq x y z
N MET A 1 40.76 -21.04 29.49
CA MET A 1 40.30 -20.66 28.14
C MET A 1 38.79 -20.42 28.20
N ARG A 2 38.34 -19.15 28.18
CA ARG A 2 36.91 -18.78 28.21
C ARG A 2 36.66 -17.80 27.05
N LEU A 3 36.19 -18.33 25.92
CA LEU A 3 35.82 -17.58 24.72
C LEU A 3 34.35 -17.83 24.25
N PRO A 4 33.32 -17.99 25.13
CA PRO A 4 31.94 -18.13 24.64
C PRO A 4 31.23 -16.78 24.42
N SER A 5 31.78 -15.68 24.93
CA SER A 5 31.03 -14.42 25.08
C SER A 5 30.97 -13.56 23.82
N LEU A 6 31.91 -13.70 22.87
CA LEU A 6 31.90 -12.91 21.63
C LEU A 6 30.84 -13.40 20.64
N SER A 7 30.56 -14.71 20.62
CA SER A 7 29.67 -15.31 19.62
C SER A 7 28.20 -14.91 19.80
N LEU A 8 27.76 -14.70 21.04
CA LEU A 8 26.40 -14.21 21.31
C LEU A 8 26.21 -12.74 20.89
N ALA A 9 27.23 -11.91 21.04
CA ALA A 9 27.17 -10.50 20.68
C ALA A 9 27.06 -10.30 19.17
N LEU A 10 27.76 -11.11 18.37
CA LEU A 10 27.63 -11.08 16.90
C LEU A 10 26.28 -11.61 16.41
N LEU A 11 25.71 -12.63 17.06
CA LEU A 11 24.39 -13.16 16.69
C LEU A 11 23.26 -12.17 17.01
N ALA A 12 23.37 -11.43 18.11
CA ALA A 12 22.41 -10.39 18.47
C ALA A 12 22.47 -9.16 17.55
N ALA A 13 23.64 -8.84 16.99
CA ALA A 13 23.78 -7.74 16.04
C ALA A 13 23.19 -8.07 14.65
N ALA A 14 23.18 -9.35 14.26
CA ALA A 14 22.67 -9.79 12.96
C ALA A 14 21.12 -9.79 12.86
N THR A 15 20.39 -9.79 13.98
CA THR A 15 18.92 -9.74 13.95
C THR A 15 18.36 -8.30 13.83
N LEU A 16 19.20 -7.28 14.01
CA LEU A 16 18.81 -5.87 13.94
C LEU A 16 18.91 -5.25 12.53
N THR A 17 19.62 -5.89 11.59
CA THR A 17 19.80 -5.37 10.23
C THR A 17 18.67 -5.74 9.26
N GLY A 18 17.69 -6.53 9.70
CA GLY A 18 16.57 -6.98 8.85
C GLY A 18 15.41 -5.99 8.67
N CYS A 19 15.40 -4.85 9.36
CA CYS A 19 14.22 -3.97 9.44
C CYS A 19 14.29 -2.67 8.63
N ALA A 20 15.14 -2.59 7.59
CA ALA A 20 15.23 -1.40 6.73
C ALA A 20 14.84 -1.68 5.27
N ALA A 21 14.12 -2.78 5.00
CA ALA A 21 13.60 -3.07 3.67
C ALA A 21 12.29 -2.29 3.42
N GLY A 22 12.45 -1.02 3.03
CA GLY A 22 11.44 -0.31 2.25
C GLY A 22 10.39 0.48 3.03
N ASP A 23 10.79 1.59 3.65
CA ASP A 23 9.87 2.64 4.13
C ASP A 23 9.22 3.46 2.99
N ALA A 24 8.95 2.83 1.84
CA ALA A 24 8.04 3.40 0.85
C ALA A 24 6.61 3.15 1.33
N ARG A 25 6.19 3.90 2.36
CA ARG A 25 4.82 3.88 2.86
C ARG A 25 3.91 4.09 1.65
N PRO A 26 2.95 3.18 1.38
CA PRO A 26 2.07 3.34 0.23
C PRO A 26 1.37 4.70 0.32
N PRO A 27 1.11 5.36 -0.82
CA PRO A 27 0.51 6.68 -0.83
C PRO A 27 -0.83 6.64 -0.08
N THR A 28 -1.19 7.76 0.56
CA THR A 28 -2.55 7.92 1.05
C THR A 28 -3.47 8.02 -0.16
N LEU A 29 -4.23 6.95 -0.41
CA LEU A 29 -5.22 6.91 -1.47
C LEU A 29 -6.48 7.59 -0.96
N GLY A 30 -6.73 8.80 -1.46
CA GLY A 30 -7.97 9.52 -1.22
C GLY A 30 -8.85 9.39 -2.44
N LEU A 31 -10.05 8.81 -2.28
CA LEU A 31 -11.13 8.97 -3.26
C LEU A 31 -11.57 10.45 -3.18
N ALA A 32 -10.82 11.33 -3.85
CA ALA A 32 -11.05 12.77 -3.78
C ALA A 32 -12.45 13.10 -4.36
N PRO A 33 -13.21 14.00 -3.71
CA PRO A 33 -14.48 14.47 -4.26
C PRO A 33 -14.26 15.33 -5.50
N ASP A 34 -14.93 14.96 -6.59
CA ASP A 34 -15.25 15.59 -7.90
C ASP A 34 -14.38 16.67 -8.58
N SER A 35 -13.51 17.41 -7.90
CA SER A 35 -13.02 18.70 -8.43
C SER A 35 -11.55 18.75 -8.85
N TYR A 36 -10.70 17.81 -8.42
CA TYR A 36 -9.32 17.74 -8.92
C TYR A 36 -8.85 16.31 -9.16
N ARG A 37 -8.51 16.03 -10.42
CA ARG A 37 -7.85 14.79 -10.85
C ARG A 37 -6.41 15.14 -11.21
N PRO A 38 -5.40 14.66 -10.46
CA PRO A 38 -4.03 14.77 -10.89
C PRO A 38 -3.87 14.21 -12.31
N PRO A 39 -3.02 14.81 -13.17
CA PRO A 39 -2.75 14.25 -14.48
C PRO A 39 -2.31 12.79 -14.39
N VAL A 40 -2.79 11.96 -15.32
CA VAL A 40 -2.40 10.55 -15.40
C VAL A 40 -0.91 10.46 -15.73
N THR A 41 -0.14 9.81 -14.87
CA THR A 41 1.30 9.57 -15.04
C THR A 41 1.62 8.08 -15.07
N ARG A 42 2.73 7.68 -15.70
CA ARG A 42 3.23 6.29 -15.65
C ARG A 42 3.95 5.97 -14.33
N SER A 43 3.31 6.25 -13.20
CA SER A 43 3.86 5.99 -11.86
C SER A 43 3.05 4.93 -11.13
N CYS A 44 3.68 4.26 -10.17
CA CYS A 44 2.96 3.31 -9.30
C CYS A 44 1.91 4.02 -8.43
N ASP A 45 2.13 5.29 -8.07
CA ASP A 45 1.13 6.09 -7.34
C ASP A 45 -0.13 6.29 -8.18
N ASN A 46 0.03 6.62 -9.46
CA ASN A 46 -1.10 6.80 -10.35
C ASN A 46 -1.82 5.47 -10.64
N TYR A 47 -1.08 4.37 -10.78
CA TYR A 47 -1.68 3.04 -10.93
C TYR A 47 -2.50 2.63 -9.69
N ALA A 48 -1.98 2.92 -8.50
CA ALA A 48 -2.66 2.67 -7.23
C ALA A 48 -3.93 3.52 -7.09
N ASP A 49 -3.85 4.81 -7.42
CA ASP A 49 -4.98 5.74 -7.42
C ASP A 49 -6.09 5.29 -8.37
N GLN A 50 -5.74 5.01 -9.63
CA GLN A 50 -6.72 4.51 -10.61
C GLN A 50 -7.34 3.19 -10.17
N THR A 51 -6.55 2.27 -9.60
CA THR A 51 -7.09 1.00 -9.11
C THR A 51 -8.09 1.23 -7.98
N ALA A 52 -7.76 2.04 -6.98
CA ALA A 52 -8.67 2.33 -5.88
C ALA A 52 -9.97 2.97 -6.38
N ARG A 53 -9.88 3.97 -7.26
CA ARG A 53 -11.05 4.68 -7.79
C ARG A 53 -11.94 3.75 -8.61
N ASN A 54 -11.36 2.98 -9.52
CA ASN A 54 -12.11 2.00 -10.32
C ASN A 54 -12.76 0.92 -9.43
N THR A 55 -12.05 0.43 -8.41
CA THR A 55 -12.63 -0.52 -7.46
C THR A 55 -13.80 0.09 -6.70
N TYR A 56 -13.69 1.34 -6.25
CA TYR A 56 -14.79 2.01 -5.57
C TYR A 56 -15.98 2.19 -6.49
N GLU A 57 -15.77 2.77 -7.69
CA GLU A 57 -16.81 2.98 -8.70
C GLU A 57 -17.52 1.66 -9.10
N ASN A 58 -16.82 0.52 -9.10
CA ASN A 58 -17.41 -0.79 -9.40
C ASN A 58 -18.20 -1.40 -8.23
N LEU A 59 -17.93 -0.98 -6.99
CA LEU A 59 -18.53 -1.56 -5.79
C LEU A 59 -19.61 -0.67 -5.18
N SER A 60 -19.56 0.64 -5.42
CA SER A 60 -20.45 1.62 -4.81
C SER A 60 -21.59 1.99 -5.74
N ASP A 61 -22.81 1.95 -5.22
CA ASP A 61 -24.01 2.49 -5.87
C ASP A 61 -24.52 3.74 -5.12
N ALA A 62 -25.30 4.59 -5.80
CA ALA A 62 -25.81 5.83 -5.20
C ALA A 62 -26.80 5.57 -4.05
N GLU A 63 -27.45 4.41 -4.07
CA GLU A 63 -28.43 3.93 -3.09
C GLU A 63 -27.78 3.23 -1.89
N ASP A 64 -26.45 3.08 -1.88
CA ASP A 64 -25.75 2.41 -0.81
C ASP A 64 -25.97 3.11 0.53
N SER A 65 -26.24 2.30 1.56
CA SER A 65 -26.21 2.80 2.94
C SER A 65 -24.81 3.31 3.30
N PHE A 66 -24.74 4.20 4.30
CA PHE A 66 -23.47 4.70 4.83
C PHE A 66 -22.49 3.57 5.16
N GLY A 67 -22.97 2.47 5.76
CA GLY A 67 -22.13 1.32 6.12
C GLY A 67 -21.54 0.62 4.90
N ALA A 68 -22.34 0.39 3.86
CA ALA A 68 -21.89 -0.20 2.60
C ALA A 68 -20.87 0.71 1.90
N SER A 69 -21.16 2.01 1.81
CA SER A 69 -20.24 3.02 1.27
C SER A 69 -18.89 3.02 2.00
N ALA A 70 -18.90 3.01 3.33
CA ALA A 70 -17.68 3.01 4.14
C ALA A 70 -16.86 1.71 3.93
N PHE A 71 -17.54 0.56 3.87
CA PHE A 71 -16.90 -0.72 3.61
C PHE A 71 -16.28 -0.78 2.20
N ASN A 72 -17.03 -0.35 1.18
CA ASN A 72 -16.57 -0.30 -0.21
C ASN A 72 -15.38 0.65 -0.36
N ARG A 73 -15.39 1.79 0.33
CA ARG A 73 -14.25 2.72 0.39
C ARG A 73 -13.01 2.06 0.98
N GLN A 74 -13.12 1.42 2.14
CA GLN A 74 -11.99 0.75 2.78
C GLN A 74 -11.41 -0.35 1.86
N ARG A 75 -12.30 -1.10 1.19
CA ARG A 75 -11.91 -2.15 0.23
C ARG A 75 -11.15 -1.56 -0.96
N ALA A 76 -11.66 -0.50 -1.57
CA ALA A 76 -11.02 0.21 -2.66
C ALA A 76 -9.63 0.72 -2.29
N GLU A 77 -9.49 1.36 -1.13
CA GLU A 77 -8.19 1.85 -0.64
C GLU A 77 -7.19 0.71 -0.41
N ARG A 78 -7.65 -0.47 0.05
CA ARG A 78 -6.80 -1.66 0.18
C ARG A 78 -6.33 -2.17 -1.17
N ASP A 79 -7.25 -2.32 -2.12
CA ASP A 79 -6.93 -2.87 -3.44
C ASP A 79 -5.95 -1.94 -4.20
N GLY A 80 -6.06 -0.62 -4.02
CA GLY A 80 -5.07 0.33 -4.53
C GLY A 80 -3.70 0.21 -3.86
N ARG A 81 -3.63 -0.03 -2.54
CA ARG A 81 -2.35 -0.32 -1.85
C ARG A 81 -1.70 -1.59 -2.40
N ASP A 82 -2.49 -2.63 -2.65
CA ASP A 82 -1.98 -3.88 -3.21
C ASP A 82 -1.49 -3.68 -4.66
N ALA A 83 -2.19 -2.86 -5.44
CA ALA A 83 -1.75 -2.44 -6.78
C ALA A 83 -0.43 -1.67 -6.75
N TYR A 84 -0.25 -0.74 -5.80
CA TYR A 84 1.02 -0.04 -5.60
C TYR A 84 2.16 -1.03 -5.37
N GLN A 85 1.97 -1.99 -4.45
CA GLN A 85 3.00 -2.99 -4.12
C GLN A 85 3.31 -3.91 -5.30
N ARG A 86 2.29 -4.32 -6.08
CA ARG A 86 2.48 -5.09 -7.32
C ARG A 86 3.29 -4.31 -8.36
N CYS A 87 2.97 -3.03 -8.58
CA CYS A 87 3.71 -2.17 -9.50
C CYS A 87 5.17 -2.00 -9.07
N ARG A 88 5.41 -1.71 -7.78
CA ARG A 88 6.76 -1.59 -7.20
C ARG A 88 7.58 -2.88 -7.35
N ALA A 89 6.91 -4.03 -7.34
CA ALA A 89 7.52 -5.34 -7.54
C ALA A 89 7.62 -5.77 -9.02
N GLY A 90 7.19 -4.93 -9.98
CA GLY A 90 7.20 -5.26 -11.40
C GLY A 90 6.18 -6.32 -11.82
N ARG A 91 5.13 -6.55 -11.02
CA ARG A 91 4.08 -7.57 -11.24
C ARG A 91 2.77 -6.93 -11.72
N LEU A 92 2.81 -6.28 -12.88
CA LEU A 92 1.65 -5.65 -13.50
C LEU A 92 0.92 -6.66 -14.37
N ASN A 93 0.00 -7.42 -13.74
CA ASN A 93 -0.83 -8.43 -14.38
C ASN A 93 -2.29 -8.20 -14.02
#